data_AF-A0A432GHS5-F1
#
_entry.id   AF-A0A432GHS5-F1
#
_cell.length_a   1.000
_cell.length_b   1.000
_cell.length_c   1.000
_cell.angle_alpha   90.00
_cell.angle_beta   90.00
_cell.angle_gamma   90.00
#
_symmetry.space_group_name_H-M   'P 1'
#
loop_
_entity.id
_entity.type
_entity.pdbx_description
1 polymer ?
#
loop_
_entity_poly.entity_id
_entity_poly.type
_entity_poly.pdbx_seq_one_letter_code
_entity_poly.pdbx_strand_id
1 'polypeptide(L)'
;RPRTTISPSLAFRNNLPWMVFGSMGGDQQDQWQCQFFLNRVLFGMSIQEAIEAPKFSSEHFPGFFAPHDCFPNLIRIEPRVSQKILDGLSSRGHRVEVGADWSEGYLLAAARDPKSGVLEVGCDPRGSKGEVFPACALCW
;
A
#
# COMPACT_ATOMS: atom_id res chain seq x y z
N ARG A 1 4.08 16.99 -20.19
CA ARG A 1 3.28 15.83 -19.72
C ARG A 1 2.40 16.32 -18.58
N PRO A 2 1.09 16.03 -18.56
CA PRO A 2 0.28 16.27 -17.35
C PRO A 2 0.91 15.55 -16.16
N ARG A 3 0.68 16.05 -14.93
CA ARG A 3 0.98 15.25 -13.73
C ARG A 3 0.21 13.93 -13.83
N THR A 4 0.80 12.83 -13.40
CA THR A 4 0.18 11.50 -13.41
C THR A 4 0.30 10.87 -12.02
N THR A 5 -0.62 9.97 -11.70
CA THR A 5 -0.59 9.18 -10.47
C THR A 5 0.34 7.96 -10.57
N ILE A 6 0.84 7.62 -11.76
CA ILE A 6 1.69 6.44 -11.97
C ILE A 6 3.05 6.65 -11.26
N SER A 7 3.31 5.88 -10.21
CA SER A 7 4.46 6.09 -9.31
C SER A 7 5.16 4.78 -8.89
N PRO A 8 5.95 4.14 -9.78
CA PRO A 8 6.78 2.99 -9.40
C PRO A 8 7.96 3.42 -8.51
N SER A 9 8.40 2.54 -7.60
CA SER A 9 9.45 2.82 -6.63
C SER A 9 10.64 1.87 -6.73
N LEU A 10 11.85 2.44 -6.58
CA LEU A 10 13.10 1.72 -6.36
C LEU A 10 13.77 2.28 -5.09
N ALA A 11 13.89 1.44 -4.06
CA ALA A 11 14.59 1.76 -2.83
C ALA A 11 16.04 1.28 -2.86
N PHE A 12 16.91 2.15 -2.34
CA PHE A 12 18.33 1.88 -2.15
C PHE A 12 18.62 1.64 -0.66
N ARG A 13 19.60 0.80 -0.38
CA ARG A 13 20.16 0.58 0.95
C ARG A 13 21.67 0.56 0.84
N ASN A 14 22.35 1.42 1.59
CA ASN A 14 23.81 1.62 1.50
C ASN A 14 24.28 1.92 0.06
N ASN A 15 23.58 2.81 -0.64
CA ASN A 15 23.82 3.18 -2.05
C ASN A 15 23.73 2.04 -3.07
N LEU A 16 23.21 0.87 -2.68
CA LEU A 16 22.93 -0.25 -3.58
C LEU A 16 21.43 -0.41 -3.80
N PRO A 17 20.97 -0.73 -5.02
CA PRO A 17 19.59 -1.13 -5.27
C PRO A 17 19.21 -2.30 -4.37
N TRP A 18 18.07 -2.20 -3.70
CA TRP A 18 17.68 -3.20 -2.70
C TRP A 18 16.29 -3.76 -2.96
N MET A 19 15.32 -2.91 -3.27
CA MET A 19 13.92 -3.32 -3.41
C MET A 19 13.20 -2.48 -4.45
N VAL A 20 12.47 -3.12 -5.34
CA VAL A 20 11.51 -2.48 -6.25
C VAL A 20 10.11 -2.80 -5.78
N PHE A 21 9.21 -1.83 -5.86
CA PHE A 21 7.83 -2.00 -5.47
C PHE A 21 6.93 -0.96 -6.15
N GLY A 22 5.65 -1.27 -6.22
CA GLY A 22 4.65 -0.38 -6.79
C GLY A 22 3.25 -0.91 -6.53
N SER A 23 2.27 -0.03 -6.62
CA SER A 23 0.86 -0.39 -6.62
C SER A 23 0.18 0.25 -7.81
N MET A 24 -0.94 -0.30 -8.25
CA MET A 24 -1.95 0.51 -8.94
C MET A 24 -2.89 1.17 -7.93
N GLY A 25 -3.87 1.95 -8.40
CA GLY A 25 -4.91 2.55 -7.56
C GLY A 25 -4.74 4.05 -7.36
N GLY A 26 -4.57 4.79 -8.46
CA GLY A 26 -4.84 6.22 -8.46
C GLY A 26 -4.06 7.03 -7.43
N ASP A 27 -4.78 7.88 -6.72
CA ASP A 27 -4.26 8.75 -5.66
C ASP A 27 -3.81 7.99 -4.39
N GLN A 28 -4.14 6.71 -4.29
CA GLN A 28 -3.79 5.87 -3.15
C GLN A 28 -2.45 5.15 -3.33
N GLN A 29 -1.87 5.13 -4.55
CA GLN A 29 -0.61 4.41 -4.86
C GLN A 29 0.52 4.73 -3.87
N ASP A 30 0.92 6.00 -3.76
CA ASP A 30 2.01 6.40 -2.88
C ASP A 30 1.64 6.31 -1.39
N GLN A 31 0.35 6.35 -1.05
CA GLN A 31 -0.11 6.16 0.33
C GLN A 31 0.11 4.71 0.79
N TRP A 32 -0.28 3.74 -0.05
CA TRP A 32 -0.10 2.33 0.25
C TRP A 32 1.36 1.89 0.12
N GLN A 33 2.10 2.42 -0.86
CA GLN A 33 3.53 2.19 -1.02
C GLN A 33 4.34 2.70 0.17
N CYS A 34 3.96 3.85 0.73
CA CYS A 34 4.58 4.37 1.96
C CYS A 34 4.38 3.42 3.14
N GLN A 35 3.15 2.95 3.37
CA GLN A 35 2.85 1.97 4.43
C GLN A 35 3.63 0.66 4.24
N PHE A 36 3.65 0.10 3.03
CA PHE A 36 4.43 -1.08 2.69
C PHE A 36 5.92 -0.87 3.00
N PHE A 37 6.49 0.25 2.56
CA PHE A 37 7.90 0.55 2.80
C PHE A 37 8.20 0.65 4.30
N LEU A 38 7.37 1.35 5.08
CA LEU A 38 7.51 1.48 6.53
C LEU A 38 7.38 0.13 7.25
N ASN A 39 6.42 -0.71 6.85
CA ASN A 39 6.30 -2.09 7.33
C ASN A 39 7.59 -2.88 7.13
N ARG A 40 8.22 -2.75 5.97
CA ARG A 40 9.49 -3.42 5.66
C ARG A 40 10.67 -2.85 6.44
N VAL A 41 10.81 -1.53 6.55
CA VAL A 41 12.03 -0.90 7.11
C VAL A 41 11.98 -0.65 8.61
N LEU A 42 10.80 -0.35 9.17
CA LEU A 42 10.65 -0.05 10.60
C LEU A 42 10.25 -1.28 11.41
N PHE A 43 9.38 -2.13 10.86
CA PHE A 43 8.81 -3.27 11.57
C PHE A 43 9.46 -4.61 11.20
N GLY A 44 10.40 -4.60 10.26
CA GLY A 44 11.17 -5.80 9.88
C GLY A 44 10.35 -6.90 9.21
N MET A 45 9.13 -6.59 8.77
CA MET A 45 8.24 -7.55 8.10
C MET A 45 8.89 -8.07 6.81
N SER A 46 8.65 -9.33 6.45
CA SER A 46 8.90 -9.84 5.09
C SER A 46 8.09 -9.03 4.05
N ILE A 47 8.43 -9.17 2.77
CA ILE A 47 7.68 -8.53 1.67
C ILE A 47 6.20 -8.92 1.76
N GLN A 48 5.90 -10.21 1.92
CA GLN A 48 4.52 -10.68 1.92
C GLN A 48 3.78 -10.17 3.16
N GLU A 49 4.38 -10.23 4.35
CA GLU A 49 3.77 -9.68 5.57
C GLU A 49 3.51 -8.17 5.43
N ALA A 50 4.45 -7.41 4.86
CA ALA A 50 4.30 -5.97 4.65
C ALA A 50 3.18 -5.63 3.65
N ILE A 51 3.01 -6.44 2.60
CA ILE A 51 1.92 -6.33 1.61
C ILE A 51 0.57 -6.66 2.27
N GLU A 52 0.51 -7.76 3.01
CA GLU A 52 -0.73 -8.27 3.57
C GLU A 52 -1.22 -7.50 4.78
N ALA A 53 -0.34 -6.76 5.46
CA ALA A 53 -0.69 -5.86 6.54
C ALA A 53 -1.92 -5.00 6.19
N PRO A 54 -2.82 -4.74 7.16
CA PRO A 54 -3.97 -3.88 6.95
C PRO A 54 -3.52 -2.49 6.52
N LYS A 55 -4.14 -1.93 5.48
CA LYS A 55 -3.81 -0.61 4.95
C LYS A 55 -4.98 0.36 5.07
N PHE A 56 -4.67 1.64 4.92
CA PHE A 56 -5.63 2.73 4.88
C PHE A 56 -5.22 3.77 3.82
N SER A 57 -6.16 4.61 3.42
CA SER A 57 -5.92 5.77 2.57
C SER A 57 -6.75 6.96 3.03
N SER A 58 -6.22 8.17 2.85
CA SER A 58 -6.91 9.43 3.06
C SER A 58 -7.49 9.91 1.74
N GLU A 59 -8.70 10.48 1.80
CA GLU A 59 -9.38 11.14 0.68
C GLU A 59 -9.49 12.67 0.91
N HIS A 60 -8.70 13.19 1.87
CA HIS A 60 -8.68 14.61 2.24
C HIS A 60 -7.80 15.43 1.28
N PHE A 61 -8.12 15.38 -0.01
CA PHE A 61 -7.54 16.22 -1.07
C PHE A 61 -8.43 16.16 -2.31
N PRO A 62 -8.31 17.10 -3.26
CA PRO A 62 -8.99 16.99 -4.56
C PRO A 62 -8.47 15.78 -5.35
N GLY A 63 -9.35 14.85 -5.68
CA GLY A 63 -8.99 13.63 -6.42
C GLY A 63 -8.42 13.93 -7.80
N PHE A 64 -7.54 13.05 -8.29
CA PHE A 64 -6.95 13.18 -9.62
C PHE A 64 -7.95 12.93 -10.74
N PHE A 65 -8.89 12.01 -10.56
CA PHE A 65 -9.88 11.66 -11.58
C PHE A 65 -11.08 12.61 -11.54
N ALA A 66 -11.62 12.97 -12.71
CA ALA A 66 -12.83 13.76 -12.80
C ALA A 66 -14.00 13.04 -12.08
N PRO A 67 -14.85 13.74 -11.30
CA PRO A 67 -14.98 15.21 -11.22
C PRO A 67 -14.08 15.90 -10.17
N HIS A 68 -13.01 15.26 -9.71
CA HIS A 68 -12.08 15.77 -8.69
C HIS A 68 -12.73 15.96 -7.32
N ASP A 69 -13.57 15.01 -6.92
CA ASP A 69 -14.21 15.00 -5.61
C ASP A 69 -13.16 15.11 -4.48
N CYS A 70 -13.56 15.74 -3.40
CA CYS A 70 -12.73 15.93 -2.21
C CYS A 70 -13.57 15.56 -0.99
N PHE A 71 -13.02 14.73 -0.11
CA PHE A 71 -13.71 14.24 1.08
C PHE A 71 -12.91 14.63 2.33
N PRO A 72 -13.13 15.84 2.88
CA PRO A 72 -12.43 16.30 4.07
C PRO A 72 -12.54 15.31 5.22
N ASN A 73 -11.40 15.07 5.87
CA ASN A 73 -11.21 14.17 7.01
C ASN A 73 -11.54 12.69 6.77
N LEU A 74 -11.85 12.28 5.54
CA LEU A 74 -12.18 10.88 5.22
C LEU A 74 -10.92 10.02 5.18
N ILE A 75 -10.93 8.94 5.95
CA ILE A 75 -9.98 7.83 5.86
C ILE A 75 -10.76 6.56 5.52
N ARG A 76 -10.35 5.88 4.46
CA ARG A 76 -10.76 4.50 4.15
C ARG A 76 -9.78 3.54 4.81
N ILE A 77 -10.27 2.53 5.51
CA ILE A 77 -9.44 1.61 6.28
C ILE A 77 -9.99 0.19 6.25
N GLU A 78 -9.10 -0.81 6.21
CA GLU A 78 -9.51 -2.21 6.23
C GLU A 78 -9.98 -2.67 7.63
N PRO A 79 -10.94 -3.60 7.71
CA PRO A 79 -11.57 -4.04 8.96
C PRO A 79 -10.66 -4.85 9.89
N ARG A 80 -9.47 -5.28 9.41
CA ARG A 80 -8.49 -6.04 10.20
C ARG A 80 -7.75 -5.19 11.25
N VAL A 81 -7.98 -3.89 11.27
CA VAL A 81 -7.48 -2.97 12.30
C VAL A 81 -8.40 -3.03 13.53
N SER A 82 -7.83 -3.03 14.74
CA SER A 82 -8.61 -3.16 15.98
C SER A 82 -9.63 -2.04 16.16
N GLN A 83 -10.81 -2.36 16.74
CA GLN A 83 -11.86 -1.36 17.03
C GLN A 83 -11.34 -0.17 17.84
N LYS A 84 -10.43 -0.41 18.80
CA LYS A 84 -9.77 0.65 19.58
C LYS A 84 -9.09 1.71 18.72
N ILE A 85 -8.49 1.32 17.59
CA ILE A 85 -7.85 2.25 16.66
C ILE A 85 -8.92 3.02 15.87
N LEU A 86 -9.98 2.36 15.40
CA LEU A 86 -11.08 2.99 14.66
C LEU A 86 -11.77 4.07 15.52
N ASP A 87 -12.08 3.75 16.78
CA ASP A 87 -12.65 4.70 17.74
C ASP A 87 -11.66 5.83 18.07
N GLY A 88 -10.37 5.48 18.19
CA GLY A 88 -9.28 6.44 18.40
C GLY A 88 -9.12 7.45 17.26
N LEU A 89 -9.30 7.02 16.01
CA LEU A 89 -9.31 7.91 14.85
C LEU A 89 -10.57 8.80 14.85
N SER A 90 -11.72 8.20 15.09
CA SER A 90 -13.00 8.92 15.10
C SER A 90 -13.05 10.02 16.16
N SER A 91 -12.57 9.72 17.38
CA SER A 91 -12.46 10.70 18.48
C SER A 91 -11.47 11.84 18.20
N ARG A 92 -10.55 11.67 17.25
CA ARG A 92 -9.61 12.70 16.80
C ARG A 92 -10.15 13.52 15.61
N GLY A 93 -11.39 13.28 15.19
CA GLY A 93 -12.07 14.04 14.13
C GLY A 93 -11.95 13.43 12.73
N HIS A 94 -11.40 12.23 12.60
CA HIS A 94 -11.41 11.51 11.32
C HIS A 94 -12.82 10.96 11.02
N ARG A 95 -13.26 11.11 9.77
CA ARG A 95 -14.40 10.36 9.23
C ARG A 95 -13.87 9.01 8.78
N VAL A 96 -14.11 7.97 9.57
CA VAL A 96 -13.61 6.62 9.29
C VAL A 96 -14.63 5.85 8.46
N GLU A 97 -14.24 5.45 7.25
CA GLU A 97 -15.00 4.52 6.41
C GLU A 97 -14.29 3.17 6.42
N VAL A 98 -14.91 2.17 7.06
CA VAL A 98 -14.39 0.81 7.08
C VAL A 98 -14.79 0.14 5.78
N GLY A 99 -13.79 -0.18 4.95
CA GLY A 99 -13.98 -0.85 3.66
C GLY A 99 -14.27 -2.35 3.81
N ALA A 100 -14.35 -3.04 2.68
CA ALA A 100 -14.35 -4.50 2.68
C ALA A 100 -13.00 -5.03 3.20
N ASP A 101 -12.96 -6.28 3.65
CA ASP A 101 -11.67 -6.91 3.90
C ASP A 101 -10.91 -7.08 2.58
N TRP A 102 -9.58 -6.91 2.62
CA TRP A 102 -8.71 -7.00 1.46
C TRP A 102 -9.07 -6.03 0.31
N SER A 103 -9.27 -4.75 0.61
CA SER A 103 -9.63 -3.71 -0.38
C SER A 103 -8.59 -2.59 -0.56
N GLU A 104 -7.68 -2.37 0.38
CA GLU A 104 -6.71 -1.27 0.34
C GLU A 104 -5.33 -1.79 -0.12
N GLY A 105 -4.99 -1.58 -1.40
CA GLY A 105 -3.69 -1.93 -1.97
C GLY A 105 -3.73 -2.99 -3.07
N TYR A 106 -2.78 -2.88 -4.01
CA TYR A 106 -2.52 -3.83 -5.08
C TYR A 106 -1.01 -3.91 -5.33
N LEU A 107 -0.26 -4.08 -4.23
CA LEU A 107 1.19 -4.01 -4.23
C LEU A 107 1.84 -5.20 -4.94
N LEU A 108 2.90 -4.90 -5.68
CA LEU A 108 3.89 -5.86 -6.12
C LEU A 108 5.25 -5.41 -5.61
N ALA A 109 6.07 -6.36 -5.17
CA ALA A 109 7.41 -6.05 -4.73
C ALA A 109 8.39 -7.19 -5.01
N ALA A 110 9.65 -6.82 -5.24
CA ALA A 110 10.78 -7.72 -5.31
C ALA A 110 11.99 -7.09 -4.62
N ALA A 111 12.72 -7.86 -3.84
CA ALA A 111 13.97 -7.45 -3.24
C ALA A 111 15.05 -8.50 -3.49
N ARG A 112 16.29 -8.03 -3.45
CA ARG A 112 17.48 -8.89 -3.47
C ARG A 112 18.33 -8.57 -2.26
N ASP A 113 18.64 -9.57 -1.45
CA ASP A 113 19.67 -9.40 -0.42
C ASP A 113 21.04 -9.23 -1.11
N PRO A 114 21.73 -8.09 -0.96
CA PRO A 114 23.02 -7.89 -1.60
C PRO A 114 24.11 -8.83 -1.08
N LYS A 115 23.97 -9.41 0.12
CA LYS A 115 24.97 -10.31 0.71
C LYS A 115 24.79 -11.75 0.26
N SER A 116 23.61 -12.32 0.48
CA SER A 116 23.34 -13.72 0.12
C SER A 116 22.91 -13.91 -1.34
N GLY A 117 22.45 -12.85 -2.00
CA GLY A 117 21.86 -12.92 -3.33
C GLY A 117 20.43 -13.46 -3.36
N VAL A 118 19.85 -13.83 -2.20
CA VAL A 118 18.48 -14.34 -2.09
C VAL A 118 17.49 -13.31 -2.63
N LEU A 119 16.58 -13.81 -3.46
CA LEU A 119 15.45 -13.05 -3.98
C LEU A 119 14.23 -13.28 -3.09
N GLU A 120 13.52 -12.20 -2.80
CA GLU A 120 12.23 -12.21 -2.12
C GLU A 120 11.25 -11.47 -3.02
N VAL A 121 10.09 -12.06 -3.30
CA VAL A 121 9.05 -11.44 -4.11
C VAL A 121 7.70 -11.63 -3.45
N GLY A 122 6.78 -10.70 -3.68
CA GLY A 122 5.42 -10.81 -3.18
C GLY A 122 4.43 -10.05 -4.05
N CYS A 123 3.19 -10.51 -4.00
CA CYS A 123 2.06 -9.91 -4.70
C CYS A 123 0.87 -9.80 -3.76
N ASP A 124 0.08 -8.75 -3.95
CA ASP A 124 -1.06 -8.46 -3.10
C ASP A 124 -2.23 -9.42 -3.38
N PRO A 125 -2.69 -10.22 -2.40
CA PRO A 125 -3.81 -11.13 -2.57
C PRO A 125 -5.15 -10.39 -2.78
N ARG A 126 -5.20 -9.08 -2.52
CA ARG A 126 -6.37 -8.22 -2.77
C ARG A 126 -6.83 -8.26 -4.22
N GLY A 127 -5.89 -8.37 -5.17
CA GLY A 127 -6.23 -8.48 -6.58
C GLY A 127 -7.01 -9.77 -6.90
N SER A 128 -6.60 -10.89 -6.31
CA SER A 128 -7.31 -12.16 -6.45
C SER A 128 -8.61 -12.21 -5.65
N LYS A 129 -8.63 -11.69 -4.42
CA LYS A 129 -9.82 -11.71 -3.54
C LYS A 129 -10.91 -10.76 -3.99
N GLY A 130 -10.55 -9.60 -4.54
CA GLY A 130 -11.49 -8.67 -5.15
C GLY A 130 -11.95 -9.11 -6.54
N GLU A 131 -11.36 -10.18 -7.10
CA GLU A 131 -11.53 -10.59 -8.50
C GLU A 131 -11.16 -9.47 -9.50
N VAL A 132 -10.29 -8.55 -9.07
CA VAL A 132 -9.85 -7.41 -9.88
C VAL A 132 -8.33 -7.44 -10.00
N PHE A 133 -7.82 -7.64 -11.22
CA PHE A 133 -6.38 -7.65 -11.50
C PHE A 133 -5.61 -8.74 -10.70
N PRO A 134 -5.83 -10.03 -11.00
CA PRO A 134 -5.06 -11.09 -10.37
C PRO A 134 -3.57 -10.90 -10.65
N ALA A 135 -2.75 -11.09 -9.62
CA ALA A 135 -1.31 -10.95 -9.70
C ALA A 135 -0.60 -12.22 -9.21
N CYS A 136 0.64 -12.39 -9.66
CA CYS A 136 1.52 -13.44 -9.19
C CYS A 136 2.93 -12.88 -8.97
N ALA A 137 3.68 -13.53 -8.07
CA ALA A 137 5.08 -13.25 -7.82
C ALA A 137 5.84 -14.58 -7.83
N LEU A 138 6.87 -14.68 -8.67
CA LEU A 138 7.69 -15.88 -8.84
C LEU A 138 9.16 -15.46 -8.88
N CYS A 139 10.01 -16.18 -8.15
CA CYS A 139 11.47 -16.03 -8.21
C CYS A 139 12.15 -17.39 -8.08
N TRP A 140 13.34 -17.53 -8.67
CA TRP A 140 14.17 -18.74 -8.65
C TRP A 140 15.63 -18.36 -8.45
#